data_AF-A0A956U106-F1
#
_entry.id   AF-A0A956U106-F1
#
_cell.length_a   1.000
_cell.length_b   1.000
_cell.length_c   1.000
_cell.angle_alpha   90.00
_cell.angle_beta   90.00
_cell.angle_gamma   90.00
#
_symmetry.space_group_name_H-M   'P 1'
#
loop_
_entity.id
_entity.type
_entity.pdbx_description
1 polymer ?
#
loop_
_entity_poly.entity_id
_entity_poly.type
_entity_poly.pdbx_seq_one_letter_code
_entity_poly.pdbx_strand_id
1 'polypeptide(L)'
;DVLDRGSKITRGIIVQKWIRGDDSNLISSIFYYDRGGAPQVSFISRKLRQWYTENGDACLAEECRNDEVARIARELLSGTGFQGIGSIEFKLDDESGKYYILEANVGRPVTRIGMTEAAGVPVVYTMYCDAAGLPLPPDREQRYKGTKWISFHRDLQASWKYY
;
A
#
# COMPACT_ATOMS: atom_id res chain seq x y z
N ASP A 1 7.48 -28.95 10.98
CA ASP A 1 6.26 -28.13 11.12
C ASP A 1 6.55 -26.66 10.77
N VAL A 2 5.59 -25.91 10.22
CA VAL A 2 5.71 -24.46 9.98
C VAL A 2 5.87 -23.71 11.32
N LEU A 3 5.23 -24.20 12.38
CA LEU A 3 5.34 -23.62 13.73
C LEU A 3 6.74 -23.80 14.32
N ASP A 4 7.34 -24.98 14.16
CA ASP A 4 8.71 -25.27 14.61
C ASP A 4 9.77 -24.44 13.88
N ARG A 5 9.53 -24.14 12.60
CA ARG A 5 10.42 -23.29 11.81
C ARG A 5 10.22 -21.82 12.15
N GLY A 6 8.98 -21.38 12.31
CA GLY A 6 8.62 -20.00 12.63
C GLY A 6 9.09 -19.57 14.02
N SER A 7 8.92 -20.42 15.03
CA SER A 7 9.33 -20.13 16.42
C SER A 7 10.84 -19.89 16.59
N LYS A 8 11.66 -20.35 15.65
CA LYS A 8 13.11 -20.07 15.62
C LYS A 8 13.45 -18.67 15.13
N ILE A 9 12.52 -17.98 14.47
CA ILE A 9 12.76 -16.72 13.72
C ILE A 9 11.93 -15.56 14.29
N THR A 10 10.76 -15.84 14.88
CA THR A 10 9.86 -14.83 15.44
C THR A 10 9.37 -15.22 16.83
N ARG A 11 9.02 -14.20 17.64
CA ARG A 11 8.43 -14.36 18.98
C ARG A 11 6.94 -14.69 18.96
N GLY A 12 6.29 -14.60 17.80
CA GLY A 12 4.85 -14.85 17.66
C GLY A 12 4.47 -15.24 16.24
N ILE A 13 3.44 -16.07 16.13
CA ILE A 13 2.85 -16.54 14.87
C ILE A 13 1.37 -16.21 14.91
N ILE A 14 0.86 -15.67 13.81
CA ILE A 14 -0.56 -15.41 13.61
C ILE A 14 -1.08 -16.44 12.60
N VAL A 15 -2.20 -17.09 12.94
CA VAL A 15 -2.96 -17.92 12.01
C VAL A 15 -4.22 -17.15 11.62
N GLN A 16 -4.45 -16.99 10.32
CA GLN A 16 -5.56 -16.21 9.79
C GLN A 16 -6.30 -16.95 8.68
N LYS A 17 -7.55 -16.55 8.43
CA LYS A 17 -8.31 -17.00 7.26
C LYS A 17 -7.58 -16.56 5.99
N TRP A 18 -7.55 -17.44 4.99
CA TRP A 18 -7.16 -17.06 3.63
C TRP A 18 -8.26 -16.23 2.96
N ILE A 19 -7.91 -15.02 2.51
CA ILE A 19 -8.84 -14.13 1.79
C ILE A 19 -8.80 -14.46 0.30
N ARG A 20 -9.96 -14.79 -0.27
CA ARG A 20 -10.09 -15.20 -1.68
C ARG A 20 -9.89 -14.02 -2.62
N GLY A 21 -9.70 -14.30 -3.91
CA GLY A 21 -9.38 -13.31 -4.93
C GLY A 21 -7.95 -13.40 -5.43
N ASP A 22 -7.77 -12.99 -6.68
CA ASP A 22 -6.46 -12.91 -7.30
C ASP A 22 -5.66 -11.69 -6.80
N ASP A 23 -4.49 -11.47 -7.39
CA ASP A 23 -3.60 -10.38 -7.00
C ASP A 23 -4.14 -8.99 -7.37
N SER A 24 -5.07 -8.90 -8.33
CA SER A 24 -5.69 -7.64 -8.74
C SER A 24 -6.68 -7.10 -7.72
N ASN A 25 -7.15 -7.96 -6.80
CA ASN A 25 -7.95 -7.58 -5.63
C ASN A 25 -7.13 -6.90 -4.54
N LEU A 26 -5.80 -6.85 -4.66
CA LEU A 26 -4.92 -6.18 -3.69
C LEU A 26 -4.83 -4.69 -3.98
N ILE A 27 -5.39 -3.90 -3.06
CA ILE A 27 -5.42 -2.44 -3.13
C ILE A 27 -4.58 -1.89 -1.98
N SER A 28 -3.62 -1.02 -2.29
CA SER A 28 -2.82 -0.32 -1.29
C SER A 28 -3.27 1.13 -1.17
N SER A 29 -3.48 1.60 0.06
CA SER A 29 -3.57 3.03 0.39
C SER A 29 -2.24 3.48 0.96
N ILE A 30 -1.53 4.35 0.23
CA ILE A 30 -0.30 5.02 0.66
C ILE A 30 -0.68 6.41 1.16
N PHE A 31 -0.14 6.82 2.30
CA PHE A 31 -0.59 8.04 2.97
C PHE A 31 0.52 8.77 3.71
N TYR A 32 0.23 10.03 3.99
CA TYR A 32 0.98 10.84 4.95
C TYR A 32 0.01 11.66 5.83
N TYR A 33 0.20 11.59 7.14
CA TYR A 33 -0.50 12.35 8.17
C TYR A 33 0.49 13.27 8.88
N ASP A 34 0.13 14.54 9.07
CA ASP A 34 1.01 15.53 9.71
C ASP A 34 1.15 15.30 11.23
N ARG A 35 1.94 16.17 11.88
CA ARG A 35 2.13 16.16 13.34
C ARG A 35 0.86 16.44 14.15
N GLY A 36 -0.19 16.98 13.54
CA GLY A 36 -1.51 17.17 14.13
C GLY A 36 -2.44 15.96 13.95
N GLY A 37 -2.00 14.94 13.19
CA GLY A 37 -2.82 13.79 12.83
C GLY A 37 -3.83 14.10 11.71
N ALA A 38 -3.65 15.19 10.97
CA ALA A 38 -4.48 15.49 9.81
C ALA A 38 -3.95 14.79 8.54
N PRO A 39 -4.81 14.18 7.72
CA PRO A 39 -4.40 13.55 6.47
C PRO A 39 -3.96 14.61 5.47
N GLN A 40 -2.70 14.57 5.05
CA GLN A 40 -2.15 15.51 4.07
C GLN A 40 -2.09 14.93 2.66
N VAL A 41 -1.90 13.61 2.54
CA VAL A 41 -1.86 12.91 1.25
C VAL A 41 -2.50 11.53 1.39
N SER A 42 -3.23 11.13 0.36
CA SER A 42 -3.71 9.75 0.15
C SER A 42 -3.50 9.38 -1.31
N PHE A 43 -2.97 8.19 -1.56
CA PHE A 43 -2.69 7.66 -2.87
C PHE A 43 -3.09 6.20 -2.95
N ILE A 44 -3.92 5.84 -3.93
CA ILE A 44 -4.45 4.50 -4.09
C ILE A 44 -3.81 3.82 -5.29
N SER A 45 -3.43 2.56 -5.10
CA SER A 45 -2.85 1.71 -6.15
C SER A 45 -3.32 0.28 -6.01
N ARG A 46 -3.20 -0.48 -7.10
CA ARG A 46 -3.43 -1.93 -7.10
C ARG A 46 -2.24 -2.68 -7.67
N LYS A 47 -2.10 -3.94 -7.26
CA LYS A 47 -1.12 -4.84 -7.87
C LYS A 47 -1.68 -5.37 -9.19
N LEU A 48 -0.80 -5.49 -10.19
CA LEU A 48 -1.10 -6.21 -11.42
C LEU A 48 -0.37 -7.55 -11.46
N ARG A 49 0.85 -7.60 -10.89
CA ARG A 49 1.64 -8.82 -10.71
C ARG A 49 2.48 -8.78 -9.44
N GLN A 50 2.78 -9.96 -8.91
CA GLN A 50 3.58 -10.18 -7.72
C GLN A 50 4.76 -11.12 -7.97
N TRP A 51 5.86 -10.86 -7.28
CA TRP A 51 7.01 -11.73 -7.18
C TRP A 51 6.86 -12.64 -5.95
N TYR A 52 6.73 -13.94 -6.24
CA TYR A 52 5.96 -14.95 -5.50
C TYR A 52 4.44 -14.72 -5.63
N THR A 53 3.80 -15.47 -6.51
CA THR A 53 2.35 -15.46 -6.73
C THR A 53 1.62 -15.73 -5.42
N GLU A 54 0.51 -15.02 -5.19
CA GLU A 54 -0.36 -15.08 -4.00
C GLU A 54 0.23 -14.60 -2.66
N ASN A 55 1.54 -14.68 -2.45
CA ASN A 55 2.20 -14.41 -1.15
C ASN A 55 3.47 -13.55 -1.27
N GLY A 56 3.46 -12.56 -2.16
CA GLY A 56 4.67 -11.84 -2.58
C GLY A 56 4.60 -10.32 -2.53
N ASP A 57 5.70 -9.72 -2.97
CA ASP A 57 5.77 -8.29 -3.22
C ASP A 57 5.25 -7.98 -4.62
N ALA A 58 4.58 -6.84 -4.81
CA ALA A 58 4.27 -6.40 -6.16
C ALA A 58 5.55 -6.24 -6.99
N CYS A 59 5.54 -6.77 -8.21
CA CYS A 59 6.56 -6.50 -9.23
C CYS A 59 6.02 -5.59 -10.34
N LEU A 60 4.70 -5.51 -10.49
CA LEU A 60 4.00 -4.55 -11.34
C LEU A 60 2.77 -4.02 -10.59
N ALA A 61 2.65 -2.71 -10.53
CA ALA A 61 1.51 -2.03 -9.91
C ALA A 61 1.09 -0.84 -10.77
N GLU A 62 -0.15 -0.42 -10.58
CA GLU A 62 -0.66 0.79 -11.19
C GLU A 62 -1.46 1.60 -10.18
N GLU A 63 -1.51 2.90 -10.42
CA GLU A 63 -2.44 3.77 -9.73
C GLU A 63 -3.88 3.40 -10.11
N CYS A 64 -4.80 3.46 -9.15
CA CYS A 64 -6.21 3.16 -9.43
C CYS A 64 -7.12 3.95 -8.52
N ARG A 65 -8.37 4.17 -8.97
CA ARG A 65 -9.40 4.77 -8.13
C ARG A 65 -10.11 3.69 -7.31
N ASN A 66 -10.14 3.88 -5.99
CA ASN A 66 -10.95 3.06 -5.09
C ASN A 66 -11.37 3.91 -3.87
N ASP A 67 -12.50 4.59 -4.02
CA ASP A 67 -12.98 5.57 -3.04
C ASP A 67 -13.34 4.88 -1.70
N GLU A 68 -13.75 3.61 -1.73
CA GLU A 68 -14.08 2.84 -0.54
C GLU A 68 -12.84 2.50 0.29
N VAL A 69 -11.76 2.02 -0.35
CA VAL A 69 -10.49 1.77 0.36
C VAL A 69 -9.91 3.08 0.90
N ALA A 70 -9.97 4.18 0.13
CA ALA A 70 -9.54 5.49 0.60
C ALA A 70 -10.33 5.93 1.85
N ARG A 71 -11.65 5.73 1.84
CA ARG A 71 -12.53 6.05 2.96
C ARG A 71 -12.20 5.20 4.20
N ILE A 72 -12.13 3.88 4.06
CA ILE A 72 -11.82 2.94 5.15
C ILE A 72 -10.46 3.26 5.77
N ALA A 73 -9.42 3.45 4.94
CA ALA A 73 -8.08 3.77 5.43
C ALA A 73 -8.06 5.09 6.21
N ARG A 74 -8.75 6.11 5.71
CA ARG A 74 -8.86 7.41 6.39
C ARG A 74 -9.57 7.30 7.73
N GLU A 75 -10.73 6.65 7.78
CA GLU A 75 -11.49 6.47 9.01
C GLU A 75 -10.68 5.71 10.07
N LEU A 76 -10.00 4.63 9.68
CA LEU A 76 -9.14 3.86 10.57
C LEU A 76 -7.99 4.71 11.13
N LEU A 77 -7.22 5.38 10.26
CA LEU A 77 -6.03 6.12 10.67
C LEU A 77 -6.39 7.34 11.52
N SER A 78 -7.39 8.13 11.11
CA SER A 78 -7.89 9.26 11.90
C SER A 78 -8.42 8.81 13.26
N GLY A 79 -9.10 7.65 13.34
CA GLY A 79 -9.59 7.09 14.60
C GLY A 79 -8.50 6.70 15.60
N THR A 80 -7.27 6.48 15.12
CA THR A 80 -6.11 6.14 15.98
C THR A 80 -5.25 7.34 16.38
N GLY A 81 -5.48 8.52 15.79
CA GLY A 81 -4.57 9.66 15.95
C GLY A 81 -3.21 9.45 15.26
N PHE A 82 -3.18 8.65 14.18
CA PHE A 82 -1.94 8.31 13.48
C PHE A 82 -1.21 9.54 12.93
N GLN A 83 0.12 9.48 12.97
CA GLN A 83 1.02 10.51 12.44
C GLN A 83 2.15 9.86 11.64
N GLY A 84 2.55 10.49 10.55
CA GLY A 84 3.65 10.04 9.72
C GLY A 84 3.22 9.38 8.40
N ILE A 85 4.16 8.67 7.78
CA ILE A 85 4.00 8.04 6.47
C ILE A 85 3.71 6.55 6.61
N GLY A 86 3.00 5.98 5.65
CA GLY A 86 2.86 4.55 5.57
C GLY A 86 2.02 4.08 4.41
N SER A 87 1.69 2.78 4.45
CA SER A 87 0.73 2.16 3.56
C SER A 87 -0.07 1.09 4.30
N ILE A 88 -1.34 0.93 3.97
CA ILE A 88 -2.16 -0.21 4.36
C ILE A 88 -2.54 -0.96 3.09
N GLU A 89 -2.35 -2.28 3.10
CA GLU A 89 -2.76 -3.17 2.02
C GLU A 89 -4.07 -3.86 2.39
N PHE A 90 -5.03 -3.78 1.48
CA PHE A 90 -6.34 -4.39 1.57
C PHE A 90 -6.48 -5.44 0.48
N LYS A 91 -7.30 -6.46 0.76
CA LYS A 91 -7.76 -7.40 -0.27
C LYS A 91 -9.27 -7.44 -0.30
N LEU A 92 -9.84 -7.31 -1.50
CA LEU A 92 -11.25 -7.60 -1.74
C LEU A 92 -11.46 -9.12 -1.74
N ASP A 93 -12.32 -9.61 -0.86
CA ASP A 93 -12.69 -11.01 -0.78
C ASP A 93 -13.82 -11.32 -1.79
N ASP A 94 -13.56 -12.19 -2.77
CA ASP A 94 -14.55 -12.53 -3.81
C ASP A 94 -15.83 -13.18 -3.26
N GLU A 95 -15.74 -13.90 -2.13
CA GLU A 95 -16.88 -14.58 -1.53
C GLU A 95 -17.82 -13.58 -0.83
N SER A 96 -17.27 -12.69 -0.01
CA SER A 96 -18.07 -11.76 0.80
C SER A 96 -18.26 -10.37 0.20
N GLY A 97 -17.47 -10.00 -0.82
CA GLY A 97 -17.45 -8.66 -1.39
C GLY A 97 -16.90 -7.58 -0.45
N LYS A 98 -16.20 -7.98 0.62
CA LYS A 98 -15.68 -7.07 1.66
C LYS A 98 -14.17 -6.90 1.52
N TYR A 99 -13.69 -5.70 1.89
CA TYR A 99 -12.26 -5.44 2.04
C TYR A 99 -11.76 -5.90 3.42
N TYR A 100 -10.64 -6.61 3.42
CA TYR A 100 -9.91 -6.99 4.63
C TYR A 100 -8.52 -6.36 4.61
N ILE A 101 -8.05 -5.87 5.76
CA ILE A 101 -6.66 -5.43 5.93
C ILE A 101 -5.77 -6.67 5.96
N LEU A 102 -4.75 -6.69 5.12
CA LEU A 102 -3.72 -7.73 5.14
C LEU A 102 -2.52 -7.28 5.98
N GLU A 103 -1.99 -6.10 5.68
CA GLU A 103 -0.83 -5.56 6.38
C GLU A 103 -0.86 -4.02 6.43
N ALA A 104 -0.23 -3.48 7.47
CA ALA A 104 0.03 -2.05 7.61
C ALA A 104 1.53 -1.83 7.78
N ASN A 105 2.13 -1.11 6.85
CA ASN A 105 3.53 -0.70 6.87
C ASN A 105 3.59 0.77 7.26
N VAL A 106 3.66 1.05 8.57
CA VAL A 106 3.66 2.40 9.12
C VAL A 106 5.06 2.87 9.54
N GLY A 107 5.28 4.18 9.51
CA GLY A 107 6.55 4.81 9.93
C GLY A 107 7.67 4.72 8.90
N ARG A 108 7.40 4.20 7.70
CA ARG A 108 8.39 4.09 6.62
C ARG A 108 7.75 4.12 5.22
N PRO A 109 8.47 4.60 4.20
CA PRO A 109 8.06 4.40 2.82
C PRO A 109 8.02 2.91 2.43
N VAL A 110 7.08 2.55 1.57
CA VAL A 110 7.03 1.24 0.92
C VAL A 110 7.85 1.24 -0.38
N THR A 111 8.26 0.07 -0.86
CA THR A 111 9.09 -0.09 -2.07
C THR A 111 8.53 0.64 -3.30
N ARG A 112 7.21 0.73 -3.41
CA ARG A 112 6.49 1.36 -4.53
C ARG A 112 6.29 2.87 -4.38
N ILE A 113 6.83 3.51 -3.34
CA ILE A 113 6.57 4.93 -3.03
C ILE A 113 6.93 5.86 -4.20
N GLY A 114 7.96 5.53 -4.99
CA GLY A 114 8.33 6.33 -6.17
C GLY A 114 7.22 6.45 -7.23
N MET A 115 6.22 5.56 -7.22
CA MET A 115 5.05 5.65 -8.09
C MET A 115 4.20 6.89 -7.78
N THR A 116 4.13 7.32 -6.52
CA THR A 116 3.31 8.47 -6.14
C THR A 116 3.90 9.74 -6.74
N GLU A 117 5.22 9.91 -6.63
CA GLU A 117 5.96 11.02 -7.24
C GLU A 117 5.81 11.02 -8.77
N ALA A 118 5.93 9.85 -9.42
CA ALA A 118 5.73 9.71 -10.86
C ALA A 118 4.31 10.03 -11.31
N ALA A 119 3.30 9.81 -10.45
CA ALA A 119 1.91 10.23 -10.70
C ALA A 119 1.69 11.74 -10.46
N GLY A 120 2.68 12.43 -9.89
CA GLY A 120 2.62 13.84 -9.52
C GLY A 120 2.01 14.08 -8.13
N VAL A 121 2.04 13.08 -7.24
CA VAL A 121 1.60 13.16 -5.85
C VAL A 121 2.81 12.99 -4.94
N PRO A 122 3.39 14.08 -4.42
CA PRO A 122 4.70 14.05 -3.83
C PRO A 122 4.64 13.73 -2.34
N VAL A 123 4.30 12.48 -1.99
CA VAL A 123 4.06 12.03 -0.60
C VAL A 123 5.28 12.24 0.29
N VAL A 124 6.46 11.85 -0.17
CA VAL A 124 7.70 11.95 0.64
C VAL A 124 8.14 13.39 0.76
N TYR A 125 8.00 14.17 -0.31
CA TYR A 125 8.28 15.60 -0.26
C TYR A 125 7.30 16.34 0.65
N THR A 126 6.02 15.96 0.68
CA THR A 126 5.04 16.52 1.61
C THR A 126 5.44 16.24 3.06
N MET A 127 5.83 15.00 3.37
CA MET A 127 6.36 14.64 4.70
C MET A 127 7.59 15.47 5.07
N TYR A 128 8.51 15.66 4.14
CA TYR A 128 9.70 16.49 4.35
C TYR A 128 9.32 17.95 4.64
N CYS A 129 8.44 18.56 3.83
CA CYS A 129 8.02 19.94 4.04
C CYS A 129 7.37 20.15 5.40
N ASP A 130 6.45 19.28 5.82
CA ASP A 130 5.86 19.35 7.16
C ASP A 130 6.93 19.22 8.26
N ALA A 131 7.81 18.23 8.14
CA ALA A 131 8.88 18.01 9.12
C ALA A 131 9.83 19.23 9.24
N ALA A 132 10.06 19.93 8.13
CA ALA A 132 10.93 21.10 8.04
C ALA A 132 10.19 22.43 8.31
N GLY A 133 8.87 22.42 8.53
CA GLY A 133 8.06 23.65 8.68
C GLY A 133 7.97 24.49 7.41
N LEU A 134 8.13 23.87 6.24
CA LEU A 134 8.01 24.51 4.94
C LEU A 134 6.56 24.45 4.42
N PRO A 135 6.18 25.34 3.48
CA PRO A 135 4.91 25.22 2.78
C PRO A 135 4.74 23.84 2.12
N LEU A 136 3.58 23.23 2.30
CA LEU A 136 3.26 21.95 1.67
C LEU A 136 3.12 22.13 0.14
N PRO A 137 3.59 21.16 -0.67
CA PRO A 137 3.45 21.22 -2.12
C PRO A 137 1.97 21.26 -2.53
N PRO A 138 1.54 22.02 -3.54
CA PRO A 138 0.12 22.16 -3.87
C PRO A 138 -0.52 20.88 -4.45
N ASP A 139 0.24 20.09 -5.22
CA ASP A 139 -0.28 18.92 -5.94
C ASP A 139 -0.29 17.65 -5.06
N ARG A 140 -1.14 17.60 -4.03
CA ARG A 140 -1.24 16.44 -3.11
C ARG A 140 -2.39 15.47 -3.42
N GLU A 141 -3.14 15.76 -4.48
CA GLU A 141 -4.29 14.96 -4.88
C GLU A 141 -3.97 14.09 -6.09
N GLN A 142 -4.36 12.83 -6.02
CA GLN A 142 -4.20 11.89 -7.11
C GLN A 142 -5.12 12.25 -8.29
N ARG A 143 -4.53 12.38 -9.49
CA ARG A 143 -5.23 12.75 -10.73
C ARG A 143 -5.45 11.60 -11.71
N TYR A 144 -5.06 10.37 -11.36
CA TYR A 144 -5.31 9.15 -12.13
C TYR A 144 -4.88 9.25 -13.61
N LYS A 145 -3.57 9.46 -13.83
CA LYS A 145 -2.95 9.55 -15.16
C LYS A 145 -2.59 8.18 -15.78
N GLY A 146 -2.84 7.09 -15.06
CA GLY A 146 -2.49 5.73 -15.47
C GLY A 146 -1.04 5.36 -15.18
N THR A 147 -0.43 6.00 -14.17
CA THR A 147 0.96 5.74 -13.78
C THR A 147 1.14 4.30 -13.31
N LYS A 148 2.23 3.67 -13.77
CA LYS A 148 2.63 2.32 -13.38
C LYS A 148 4.01 2.31 -12.75
N TRP A 149 4.22 1.33 -11.87
CA TRP A 149 5.52 1.04 -11.31
C TRP A 149 5.88 -0.41 -11.61
N ILE A 150 7.12 -0.63 -12.02
CA ILE A 150 7.64 -1.94 -12.40
C ILE A 150 9.01 -2.19 -11.77
N SER A 151 9.19 -3.36 -11.19
CA SER A 151 10.50 -3.92 -10.87
C SER A 151 10.90 -4.87 -11.98
N PHE A 152 11.59 -4.36 -13.01
CA PHE A 152 11.86 -5.11 -14.25
C PHE A 152 12.41 -6.52 -14.04
N HIS A 153 13.42 -6.68 -13.18
CA HIS A 153 14.02 -8.00 -12.93
C HIS A 153 13.01 -9.00 -12.32
N ARG A 154 12.28 -8.57 -11.28
CA ARG A 154 11.28 -9.40 -10.60
C ARG A 154 10.08 -9.67 -11.50
N ASP A 155 9.67 -8.68 -12.28
CA ASP A 155 8.52 -8.75 -13.18
C ASP A 155 8.80 -9.69 -14.36
N LEU A 156 9.99 -9.61 -14.96
CA LEU A 156 10.41 -10.54 -16.01
C LEU A 156 10.32 -11.99 -15.55
N GLN A 157 10.84 -12.28 -14.35
CA GLN A 157 10.80 -13.62 -13.79
C GLN A 157 9.37 -14.04 -13.36
N ALA A 158 8.56 -13.12 -12.83
CA ALA A 158 7.17 -13.39 -12.45
C ALA A 158 6.28 -13.65 -13.68
N SER A 159 6.54 -12.95 -14.78
CA SER A 159 5.67 -12.92 -15.96
C SER A 159 5.35 -14.32 -16.50
N TRP A 160 6.30 -15.27 -16.45
CA TRP A 160 6.10 -16.66 -16.85
C TRP A 160 5.00 -17.42 -16.09
N LYS A 161 4.56 -16.92 -14.92
CA LYS A 161 3.49 -17.54 -14.12
C LYS A 161 2.11 -16.91 -14.34
N TYR A 162 2.05 -15.78 -15.06
CA TYR A 162 0.80 -15.06 -15.37
C TYR A 162 0.32 -15.29 -16.81
N TYR A 163 1.00 -16.17 -17.57
CA TYR A 163 0.63 -16.69 -18.89
C TYR A 163 0.42 -18.20 -18.79
#